data_AF-A0A536KJX4-F1
#
_entry.id   AF-A0A536KJX4-F1
#
_cell.length_a   1.000
_cell.length_b   1.000
_cell.length_c   1.000
_cell.angle_alpha   90.00
_cell.angle_beta   90.00
_cell.angle_gamma   90.00
#
_symmetry.space_group_name_H-M   'P 1'
#
loop_
_entity.id
_entity.type
_entity.pdbx_description
1 polymer ?
#
loop_
_entity_poly.entity_id
_entity_poly.type
_entity_poly.pdbx_seq_one_letter_code
_entity_poly.pdbx_strand_id
1 'polypeptide(L)'
;MRTRLRFACAPDRHRRLGQSLVELAILTPLLALLLMGGFDASIMASDKVTSGSAVRQGARLAAELGGSQSNPGATTADIDMQIVHNVLAMAGGMTSSTVSEIDIYAPTREDGNYRSGVDLVDKYFISPGGDVTVGTQTFPINKRKQTPPNETSIGVRLVWTYNAPAGIFPKNLTLSDYSVMKAAPILG
;
A
#
# COMPACT_ATOMS: atom_id res chain seq x y z
N MET A 1 -20.72 -87.99 -4.03
CA MET A 1 -21.35 -86.98 -4.93
C MET A 1 -20.93 -85.60 -4.42
N ARG A 2 -20.35 -84.76 -5.29
CA ARG A 2 -19.60 -83.53 -4.98
C ARG A 2 -20.51 -82.37 -4.56
N THR A 3 -20.13 -81.60 -3.53
CA THR A 3 -20.69 -80.26 -3.28
C THR A 3 -19.54 -79.25 -3.14
N ARG A 4 -19.53 -78.25 -4.02
CA ARG A 4 -18.41 -77.34 -4.30
C ARG A 4 -18.28 -76.24 -3.23
N LEU A 5 -17.05 -76.05 -2.73
CA LEU A 5 -16.61 -74.82 -2.06
C LEU A 5 -16.59 -73.67 -3.09
N ARG A 6 -17.42 -72.64 -2.88
CA ARG A 6 -17.35 -71.38 -3.62
C ARG A 6 -16.34 -70.47 -2.95
N PHE A 7 -15.17 -70.30 -3.57
CA PHE A 7 -14.28 -69.19 -3.27
C PHE A 7 -14.94 -67.90 -3.76
N ALA A 8 -15.31 -67.02 -2.82
CA ALA A 8 -15.70 -65.65 -3.15
C ALA A 8 -14.42 -64.88 -3.50
N CYS A 9 -14.27 -64.59 -4.80
CA CYS A 9 -13.30 -63.65 -5.32
C CYS A 9 -13.65 -62.25 -4.81
N ALA A 10 -12.72 -61.57 -4.13
CA ALA A 10 -12.82 -60.16 -3.80
C ALA A 10 -11.80 -59.38 -4.66
N PRO A 11 -12.22 -58.68 -5.73
CA PRO A 11 -11.32 -57.81 -6.45
C PRO A 11 -11.87 -56.38 -6.48
N ASP A 12 -11.72 -55.60 -5.40
CA ASP A 12 -12.15 -54.19 -5.45
C ASP A 12 -11.24 -53.18 -4.74
N ARG A 13 -10.10 -53.64 -4.20
CA ARG A 13 -9.21 -52.74 -3.44
C ARG A 13 -8.36 -51.83 -4.33
N HIS A 14 -8.07 -52.23 -5.57
CA HIS A 14 -7.24 -51.45 -6.51
C HIS A 14 -8.02 -50.35 -7.26
N ARG A 15 -9.31 -50.57 -7.57
CA ARG A 15 -10.15 -49.56 -8.26
C ARG A 15 -10.44 -48.34 -7.39
N ARG A 16 -10.58 -48.53 -6.08
CA ARG A 16 -10.85 -47.45 -5.12
C ARG A 16 -9.69 -46.46 -4.99
N LEU A 17 -8.44 -46.93 -5.01
CA LEU A 17 -7.26 -46.06 -4.93
C LEU A 17 -7.08 -45.22 -6.22
N GLY A 18 -7.31 -45.82 -7.38
CA GLY A 18 -7.27 -45.10 -8.66
C GLY A 18 -8.37 -44.03 -8.79
N GLN A 19 -9.56 -44.31 -8.27
CA GLN A 19 -10.66 -43.34 -8.26
C GLN A 19 -10.37 -42.13 -7.37
N SER A 20 -9.86 -42.34 -6.14
CA SER A 20 -9.50 -41.23 -5.25
C SER A 20 -8.37 -40.35 -5.81
N LEU A 21 -7.42 -40.93 -6.57
CA LEU A 21 -6.40 -40.16 -7.28
C LEU A 21 -6.99 -39.30 -8.40
N VAL A 22 -7.99 -39.81 -9.13
CA VAL A 22 -8.68 -39.06 -10.19
C VAL A 22 -9.52 -37.92 -9.60
N GLU A 23 -10.24 -38.18 -8.51
CA GLU A 23 -11.02 -37.15 -7.80
C GLU A 23 -10.12 -36.04 -7.27
N LEU A 24 -8.97 -36.39 -6.67
CA LEU A 24 -7.98 -35.41 -6.23
C LEU A 24 -7.39 -34.63 -7.41
N ALA A 25 -7.06 -35.30 -8.53
CA ALA A 25 -6.49 -34.65 -9.70
C ALA A 25 -7.41 -33.57 -10.30
N ILE A 26 -8.73 -33.76 -10.21
CA ILE A 26 -9.72 -32.77 -10.63
C ILE A 26 -9.76 -31.58 -9.66
N LEU A 27 -9.54 -31.80 -8.36
CA LEU A 27 -9.51 -30.75 -7.34
C LEU A 27 -8.17 -30.00 -7.24
N THR A 28 -7.05 -30.64 -7.60
CA THR A 28 -5.71 -30.06 -7.55
C THR A 28 -5.59 -28.69 -8.24
N PRO A 29 -6.10 -28.45 -9.47
CA PRO A 29 -6.00 -27.13 -10.10
C PRO A 29 -6.79 -26.06 -9.33
N LEU A 30 -7.93 -26.41 -8.74
CA LEU A 30 -8.71 -25.49 -7.90
C LEU A 30 -7.97 -25.15 -6.61
N LEU A 31 -7.38 -26.15 -5.95
CA LEU A 31 -6.56 -25.96 -4.75
C LEU A 31 -5.31 -25.13 -5.04
N ALA A 32 -4.64 -25.37 -6.17
CA ALA A 32 -3.49 -24.60 -6.60
C ALA A 32 -3.84 -23.12 -6.83
N LEU A 33 -4.97 -22.85 -7.48
CA LEU A 33 -5.46 -21.48 -7.70
C LEU A 33 -5.77 -20.78 -6.37
N LEU A 34 -6.44 -21.47 -5.44
CA LEU A 34 -6.72 -20.93 -4.11
C LEU A 34 -5.44 -20.62 -3.32
N LEU A 35 -4.44 -21.49 -3.39
CA LEU A 35 -3.15 -21.27 -2.74
C LEU A 35 -2.40 -20.06 -3.34
N MET A 36 -2.36 -19.95 -4.66
CA MET A 36 -1.73 -18.81 -5.33
C MET A 36 -2.45 -17.49 -5.03
N GLY A 37 -3.79 -17.48 -5.03
CA GLY A 37 -4.58 -16.30 -4.67
C GLY A 37 -4.39 -15.88 -3.21
N GLY A 38 -4.34 -16.85 -2.29
CA GLY A 38 -4.07 -16.58 -0.87
C GLY A 38 -2.66 -16.04 -0.62
N PHE A 39 -1.68 -16.51 -1.38
CA PHE A 39 -0.31 -16.01 -1.33
C PHE A 39 -0.22 -14.55 -1.78
N ASP A 40 -0.78 -14.22 -2.96
CA ASP A 40 -0.79 -12.84 -3.45
C ASP A 40 -1.55 -11.91 -2.47
N ALA A 41 -2.67 -12.37 -1.91
CA ALA A 41 -3.46 -11.57 -0.96
C ALA A 41 -2.69 -11.25 0.33
N SER A 42 -1.88 -12.22 0.80
CA SER A 42 -1.06 -12.05 2.01
C SER A 42 0.02 -10.99 1.78
N ILE A 43 0.68 -11.00 0.62
CA ILE A 43 1.69 -10.00 0.26
C ILE A 43 1.04 -8.63 0.11
N MET A 44 -0.09 -8.54 -0.59
CA MET A 44 -0.84 -7.29 -0.76
C MET A 44 -1.22 -6.68 0.60
N ALA A 45 -1.71 -7.51 1.53
CA ALA A 45 -2.06 -7.06 2.88
C ALA A 45 -0.84 -6.55 3.66
N SER A 46 0.31 -7.23 3.53
CA SER A 46 1.57 -6.77 4.11
C SER A 46 1.99 -5.41 3.55
N ASP A 47 2.01 -5.25 2.23
CA ASP A 47 2.36 -4.00 1.55
C ASP A 47 1.38 -2.86 1.92
N LYS A 48 0.09 -3.19 2.16
CA LYS A 48 -0.92 -2.25 2.64
C LYS A 48 -0.64 -1.73 4.05
N VAL A 49 -0.17 -2.60 4.95
CA VAL A 49 0.22 -2.17 6.30
C VAL A 49 1.48 -1.32 6.25
N THR A 50 2.47 -1.69 5.43
CA THR A 50 3.72 -0.94 5.26
C THR A 50 3.46 0.45 4.71
N SER A 51 2.73 0.58 3.60
CA SER A 51 2.31 1.88 3.03
C SER A 51 1.54 2.74 4.02
N GLY A 52 0.60 2.15 4.76
CA GLY A 52 -0.14 2.84 5.83
C GLY A 52 0.74 3.35 6.97
N SER A 53 1.81 2.63 7.30
CA SER A 53 2.78 3.10 8.31
C SER A 53 3.70 4.20 7.75
N ALA A 54 4.11 4.10 6.48
CA ALA A 54 4.91 5.10 5.78
C ALA A 54 4.20 6.46 5.72
N VAL A 55 2.92 6.50 5.31
CA VAL A 55 2.17 7.77 5.23
C VAL A 55 1.93 8.40 6.61
N ARG A 56 1.77 7.59 7.67
CA ARG A 56 1.63 8.10 9.05
C ARG A 56 2.92 8.74 9.55
N GLN A 57 4.07 8.13 9.27
CA GLN A 57 5.37 8.70 9.61
C GLN A 57 5.65 9.97 8.79
N GLY A 58 5.36 9.94 7.48
CA GLY A 58 5.46 11.11 6.62
C GLY A 58 4.57 12.26 7.08
N ALA A 59 3.31 11.99 7.44
CA ALA A 59 2.40 13.02 7.94
C ALA A 59 2.86 13.61 9.28
N ARG A 60 3.45 12.79 10.16
CA ARG A 60 4.05 13.28 11.41
C ARG A 60 5.24 14.20 11.14
N LEU A 61 6.16 13.76 10.30
CA LEU A 61 7.32 14.57 9.91
C LEU A 61 6.88 15.87 9.23
N ALA A 62 5.87 15.80 8.36
CA ALA A 62 5.28 16.96 7.70
C ALA A 62 4.60 17.92 8.68
N ALA A 63 3.98 17.43 9.75
CA ALA A 63 3.42 18.27 10.80
C ALA A 63 4.51 18.98 11.63
N GLU A 64 5.62 18.31 11.92
CA GLU A 64 6.74 18.85 12.70
C GLU A 64 7.55 19.88 11.89
N LEU A 65 7.89 19.55 10.64
CA LEU A 65 8.70 20.40 9.75
C LEU A 65 7.89 21.40 8.92
N GLY A 66 6.56 21.28 8.94
CA GLY A 66 5.69 21.87 7.91
C GLY A 66 5.68 23.38 7.82
N GLY A 67 6.01 24.15 8.85
CA GLY A 67 5.86 25.61 8.78
C GLY A 67 7.16 26.38 8.56
N SER A 68 7.02 27.57 7.97
CA SER A 68 8.11 28.54 7.85
C SER A 68 8.56 29.08 9.22
N GLN A 69 7.74 28.83 10.24
CA GLN A 69 7.94 29.26 11.61
C GLN A 69 8.92 28.31 12.34
N SER A 70 8.79 27.00 12.15
CA SER A 70 9.79 26.03 12.59
C SER A 70 11.08 26.08 11.78
N ASN A 71 11.01 26.44 10.49
CA ASN A 71 12.15 26.41 9.57
C ASN A 71 12.34 27.75 8.85
N PRO A 72 12.78 28.81 9.55
CA PRO A 72 13.01 30.11 8.93
C PRO A 72 14.16 30.03 7.92
N GLY A 73 13.84 30.23 6.63
CA GLY A 73 14.81 30.21 5.53
C GLY A 73 14.88 28.90 4.73
N ALA A 74 14.19 27.85 5.15
CA ALA A 74 14.05 26.64 4.33
C ALA A 74 13.06 26.86 3.18
N THR A 75 13.34 26.28 2.02
CA THR A 75 12.38 26.28 0.92
C THR A 75 11.37 25.15 1.09
N THR A 76 10.18 25.30 0.50
CA THR A 76 9.17 24.21 0.46
C THR A 76 9.76 22.93 -0.12
N ALA A 77 10.59 23.04 -1.16
CA ALA A 77 11.23 21.90 -1.80
C ALA A 77 12.16 21.14 -0.85
N ASP A 78 12.97 21.84 -0.04
CA ASP A 78 13.91 21.19 0.89
C ASP A 78 13.20 20.38 1.98
N ILE A 79 12.09 20.92 2.50
CA ILE A 79 11.28 20.26 3.53
C ILE A 79 10.51 19.08 2.93
N ASP A 80 9.90 19.28 1.77
CA ASP A 80 9.10 18.23 1.13
C ASP A 80 9.96 17.07 0.65
N MET A 81 11.16 17.33 0.15
CA MET A 81 12.08 16.24 -0.21
C MET A 81 12.48 15.40 1.01
N GLN A 82 12.61 15.99 2.21
CA GLN A 82 12.83 15.21 3.43
C GLN A 82 11.64 14.31 3.76
N ILE A 83 10.42 14.83 3.61
CA ILE A 83 9.18 14.06 3.83
C ILE A 83 9.07 12.93 2.79
N VAL A 84 9.27 13.24 1.51
CA VAL A 84 9.19 12.28 0.40
C VAL A 84 10.24 11.18 0.56
N HIS A 85 11.49 11.52 0.88
CA HIS A 85 12.53 10.51 1.10
C HIS A 85 12.26 9.65 2.32
N ASN A 86 11.70 10.21 3.41
CA ASN A 86 11.29 9.42 4.56
C ASN A 86 10.19 8.41 4.19
N VAL A 87 9.15 8.87 3.48
CA VAL A 87 8.05 7.99 3.02
C VAL A 87 8.57 6.93 2.05
N LEU A 88 9.45 7.31 1.11
CA LEU A 88 10.02 6.39 0.13
C LEU A 88 10.92 5.34 0.80
N ALA A 89 11.74 5.73 1.79
CA ALA A 89 12.56 4.80 2.56
C ALA A 89 11.70 3.76 3.30
N MET A 90 10.58 4.20 3.89
CA MET A 90 9.63 3.29 4.55
C MET A 90 8.87 2.41 3.55
N ALA A 91 8.49 2.97 2.40
CA ALA A 91 7.85 2.23 1.31
C ALA A 91 8.79 1.23 0.63
N GLY A 92 10.12 1.39 0.75
CA GLY A 92 11.11 0.42 0.31
C GLY A 92 10.99 -0.95 0.98
N GLY A 93 10.26 -1.06 2.09
CA GLY A 93 9.90 -2.34 2.71
C GLY A 93 8.76 -3.10 2.01
N MET A 94 8.12 -2.51 1.01
CA MET A 94 7.06 -3.16 0.23
C MET A 94 7.69 -4.10 -0.81
N THR A 95 7.21 -5.34 -0.88
CA THR A 95 7.90 -6.43 -1.60
C THR A 95 7.36 -6.70 -2.98
N SER A 96 6.12 -6.30 -3.26
CA SER A 96 5.45 -6.56 -4.54
C SER A 96 4.64 -5.35 -4.96
N SER A 97 5.28 -4.18 -4.90
CA SER A 97 4.66 -2.92 -5.25
C SER A 97 5.62 -1.99 -5.98
N THR A 98 5.06 -1.08 -6.75
CA THR A 98 5.76 0.05 -7.35
C THR A 98 5.09 1.34 -6.89
N VAL A 99 5.81 2.16 -6.14
CA VAL A 99 5.36 3.50 -5.75
C VAL A 99 5.38 4.40 -6.99
N SER A 100 4.30 5.14 -7.23
CA SER A 100 4.16 6.01 -8.41
C SER A 100 4.08 7.49 -8.05
N GLU A 101 3.45 7.84 -6.93
CA GLU A 101 3.19 9.23 -6.54
C GLU A 101 3.16 9.36 -5.01
N ILE A 102 3.81 10.40 -4.50
CA ILE A 102 3.69 10.86 -3.11
C ILE A 102 3.17 12.29 -3.16
N ASP A 103 2.11 12.57 -2.41
CA ASP A 103 1.53 13.91 -2.36
C ASP A 103 1.50 14.45 -0.94
N ILE A 104 1.82 15.73 -0.82
CA ILE A 104 1.70 16.49 0.43
C ILE A 104 0.61 17.53 0.19
N TYR A 105 -0.47 17.49 0.97
CA TYR A 105 -1.66 18.31 0.70
C TYR A 105 -2.28 18.90 1.96
N ALA A 106 -3.07 19.95 1.78
CA ALA A 106 -3.90 20.54 2.83
C ALA A 106 -5.34 20.07 2.68
N PRO A 107 -5.82 19.09 3.48
CA PRO A 107 -7.20 18.63 3.40
C PRO A 107 -8.17 19.74 3.81
N THR A 108 -9.19 19.96 2.98
CA THR A 108 -10.31 20.88 3.30
C THR A 108 -11.48 20.20 3.99
N ARG A 109 -11.51 18.87 4.05
CA ARG A 109 -12.57 18.07 4.67
C ARG A 109 -12.12 17.44 5.98
N GLU A 110 -13.09 17.17 6.85
CA GLU A 110 -12.87 16.49 8.13
C GLU A 110 -12.47 15.01 7.96
N ASP A 111 -12.82 14.38 6.84
CA ASP A 111 -12.42 13.01 6.50
C ASP A 111 -10.92 12.89 6.15
N GLY A 112 -10.24 14.02 5.93
CA GLY A 112 -8.84 14.06 5.57
C GLY A 112 -8.53 13.57 4.16
N ASN A 113 -9.53 13.26 3.33
CA ASN A 113 -9.31 12.73 2.01
C ASN A 113 -8.95 13.85 1.01
N TYR A 114 -7.94 13.61 0.17
CA TYR A 114 -7.50 14.57 -0.83
C TYR A 114 -8.56 14.83 -1.92
N ARG A 115 -8.84 16.10 -2.19
CA ARG A 115 -9.78 16.56 -3.22
C ARG A 115 -9.08 17.39 -4.29
N SER A 116 -8.91 16.79 -5.47
CA SER A 116 -8.30 17.44 -6.62
C SER A 116 -9.01 18.74 -7.00
N GLY A 117 -8.23 19.79 -7.28
CA GLY A 117 -8.71 21.11 -7.69
C GLY A 117 -9.28 21.98 -6.56
N VAL A 118 -9.32 21.49 -5.33
CA VAL A 118 -9.76 22.26 -4.15
C VAL A 118 -8.66 22.30 -3.09
N ASP A 119 -8.09 21.15 -2.76
CA ASP A 119 -7.01 21.07 -1.78
C ASP A 119 -5.71 21.55 -2.42
N LEU A 120 -4.94 22.35 -1.65
CA LEU A 120 -3.58 22.68 -2.03
C LEU A 120 -2.73 21.41 -1.94
N VAL A 121 -1.90 21.16 -2.95
CA VAL A 121 -1.08 19.96 -3.05
C VAL A 121 0.27 20.23 -3.68
N ASP A 122 1.28 19.54 -3.17
CA ASP A 122 2.59 19.37 -3.76
C ASP A 122 2.75 17.90 -4.14
N LYS A 123 2.91 17.63 -5.44
CA LYS A 123 2.94 16.27 -6.02
C LYS A 123 4.36 15.85 -6.35
N TYR A 124 4.71 14.62 -6.06
CA TYR A 124 6.02 14.04 -6.32
C TYR A 124 5.87 12.70 -7.04
N PHE A 125 6.30 12.63 -8.28
CA PHE A 125 6.25 11.42 -9.09
C PHE A 125 7.52 10.59 -8.90
N ILE A 126 7.36 9.30 -8.67
CA ILE A 126 8.45 8.38 -8.36
C ILE A 126 8.69 7.50 -9.58
N SER A 127 9.92 7.53 -10.10
CA SER A 127 10.33 6.63 -11.19
C SER A 127 10.57 5.22 -10.64
N PRO A 128 10.52 4.16 -11.47
CA PRO A 128 10.89 2.81 -11.05
C PRO A 128 12.33 2.70 -10.51
N GLY A 129 13.22 3.64 -10.86
CA GLY A 129 14.59 3.73 -10.35
C GLY A 129 14.72 4.43 -9.00
N GLY A 130 13.62 4.95 -8.45
CA GLY A 130 13.60 5.70 -7.19
C GLY A 130 13.86 7.21 -7.35
N ASP A 131 14.01 7.70 -8.58
CA ASP A 131 14.16 9.14 -8.83
C ASP A 131 12.85 9.86 -8.56
N VAL A 132 12.95 11.02 -7.90
CA VAL A 132 11.81 11.86 -7.57
C VAL A 132 11.73 13.00 -8.57
N THR A 133 10.58 13.14 -9.24
CA THR A 133 10.28 14.28 -10.12
C THR A 133 9.18 15.13 -9.49
N VAL A 134 9.44 16.44 -9.38
CA VAL A 134 8.47 17.39 -8.85
C VAL A 134 7.36 17.63 -9.88
N GLY A 135 6.11 17.49 -9.44
CA GLY A 135 4.91 17.79 -10.21
C GLY A 135 4.34 19.16 -9.87
N THR A 136 3.02 19.23 -9.72
CA THR A 136 2.31 20.45 -9.30
C THR A 136 2.71 20.83 -7.88
N GLN A 137 3.07 22.09 -7.66
CA GLN A 137 3.33 22.64 -6.32
C GLN A 137 2.41 23.83 -6.04
N THR A 138 1.50 23.65 -5.09
CA THR A 138 0.49 24.65 -4.68
C THR A 138 0.35 24.78 -3.17
N PHE A 139 1.11 24.00 -2.38
CA PHE A 139 1.05 24.02 -0.92
C PHE A 139 2.35 24.49 -0.24
N PRO A 140 2.78 25.74 -0.54
CA PRO A 140 4.04 26.27 -0.03
C PRO A 140 4.10 26.38 1.49
N ILE A 141 5.33 26.42 2.01
CA ILE A 141 5.63 26.43 3.45
C ILE A 141 4.99 27.61 4.22
N ASN A 142 4.72 28.74 3.55
CA ASN A 142 4.02 29.89 4.15
C ASN A 142 2.52 29.67 4.36
N LYS A 143 1.92 28.64 3.73
CA LYS A 143 0.52 28.24 3.92
C LYS A 143 0.36 27.20 5.04
N ARG A 144 1.46 26.69 5.59
CA ARG A 144 1.49 25.66 6.62
C ARG A 144 1.63 26.30 8.01
N LYS A 145 0.53 26.86 8.52
CA LYS A 145 0.52 27.60 9.80
C LYS A 145 0.68 26.64 10.98
N GLN A 146 1.57 27.02 11.91
CA GLN A 146 1.85 26.31 13.17
C GLN A 146 1.42 27.08 14.42
N THR A 147 0.66 28.17 14.28
CA THR A 147 0.25 28.99 15.44
C THR A 147 -1.14 28.60 15.92
N PRO A 148 -1.31 28.25 17.21
CA PRO A 148 -2.62 28.01 17.79
C PRO A 148 -3.55 29.23 17.67
N PRO A 149 -4.87 29.05 17.50
CA PRO A 149 -5.62 27.79 17.38
C PRO A 149 -5.86 27.33 15.92
N ASN A 150 -5.14 27.92 14.95
CA ASN A 150 -5.44 27.78 13.52
C ASN A 150 -4.34 26.98 12.79
N GLU A 151 -3.89 25.88 13.37
CA GLU A 151 -2.88 25.01 12.79
C GLU A 151 -3.42 24.33 11.52
N THR A 152 -2.58 24.35 10.49
CA THR A 152 -2.92 23.74 9.21
C THR A 152 -2.87 22.22 9.34
N SER A 153 -3.90 21.55 8.85
CA SER A 153 -3.85 20.10 8.68
C SER A 153 -2.97 19.78 7.47
N ILE A 154 -2.03 18.86 7.62
CA ILE A 154 -1.13 18.41 6.56
C ILE A 154 -1.36 16.93 6.34
N GLY A 155 -1.77 16.59 5.13
CA GLY A 155 -1.96 15.24 4.63
C GLY A 155 -0.78 14.77 3.82
N VAL A 156 -0.42 13.50 3.98
CA VAL A 156 0.51 12.80 3.10
C VAL A 156 -0.21 11.63 2.47
N ARG A 157 -0.12 11.50 1.15
CA ARG A 157 -0.72 10.41 0.37
C ARG A 157 0.38 9.67 -0.38
N LEU A 158 0.26 8.34 -0.43
CA LEU A 158 1.12 7.45 -1.19
C LEU A 158 0.25 6.68 -2.18
N VAL A 159 0.56 6.76 -3.46
CA VAL A 159 -0.06 6.00 -4.54
C VAL A 159 0.92 4.96 -5.02
N TRP A 160 0.45 3.72 -5.13
CA TRP A 160 1.28 2.58 -5.51
C TRP A 160 0.47 1.54 -6.27
N THR A 161 1.15 0.80 -7.14
CA THR A 161 0.56 -0.30 -7.91
C THR A 161 1.02 -1.62 -7.31
N TYR A 162 0.08 -2.53 -7.05
CA TYR A 162 0.37 -3.89 -6.62
C TYR A 162 0.76 -4.77 -7.81
N ASN A 163 1.88 -5.48 -7.68
CA ASN A 163 2.42 -6.38 -8.70
C ASN A 163 2.33 -7.82 -8.21
N ALA A 164 1.24 -8.52 -8.55
CA ALA A 164 0.97 -9.89 -8.10
C ALA A 164 2.08 -10.89 -8.50
N PRO A 165 2.84 -11.46 -7.55
CA PRO A 165 3.93 -12.39 -7.88
C PRO A 165 3.46 -13.70 -8.52
N ALA A 166 2.33 -14.25 -8.06
CA ALA A 166 1.76 -15.46 -8.65
C ALA A 166 0.90 -15.17 -9.90
N GLY A 167 0.64 -13.89 -10.20
CA GLY A 167 -0.10 -13.45 -11.37
C GLY A 167 -1.60 -13.74 -11.34
N ILE A 168 -2.17 -14.06 -10.17
CA ILE A 168 -3.60 -14.32 -10.02
C ILE A 168 -4.40 -13.02 -9.95
N PHE A 169 -3.86 -11.98 -9.31
CA PHE A 169 -4.48 -10.66 -9.27
C PHE A 169 -4.13 -9.77 -10.48
N PRO A 170 -5.02 -8.83 -10.84
CA PRO A 170 -4.79 -7.91 -11.96
C PRO A 170 -3.55 -7.05 -11.74
N LYS A 171 -2.72 -6.92 -12.78
CA LYS A 171 -1.43 -6.19 -12.77
C LYS A 171 -1.54 -4.66 -12.63
N ASN A 172 -2.75 -4.11 -12.64
CA ASN A 172 -3.01 -2.67 -12.62
C ASN A 172 -3.80 -2.24 -11.38
N LEU A 173 -3.71 -3.01 -10.29
CA LEU A 173 -4.37 -2.63 -9.05
C LEU A 173 -3.62 -1.48 -8.39
N THR A 174 -4.10 -0.26 -8.64
CA THR A 174 -3.59 0.95 -7.99
C THR A 174 -4.28 1.17 -6.66
N LEU A 175 -3.50 1.30 -5.60
CA LEU A 175 -3.95 1.58 -4.26
C LEU A 175 -3.40 2.93 -3.82
N SER A 176 -4.14 3.58 -2.93
CA SER A 176 -3.70 4.79 -2.26
C SER A 176 -3.89 4.68 -0.77
N ASP A 177 -2.90 5.18 -0.03
CA ASP A 177 -2.92 5.34 1.41
C ASP A 177 -2.71 6.80 1.75
N TYR A 178 -3.34 7.26 2.83
CA TYR A 178 -3.14 8.61 3.31
C TYR A 178 -3.22 8.71 4.82
N SER A 179 -2.60 9.75 5.36
CA SER A 179 -2.69 10.13 6.76
C SER A 179 -2.65 11.64 6.86
N VAL A 180 -3.37 12.20 7.83
CA VAL A 180 -3.43 13.64 8.09
C VAL A 180 -3.02 13.90 9.53
N MET A 181 -2.18 14.91 9.73
CA MET A 181 -1.83 15.42 11.06
C MET A 181 -1.93 16.94 11.09
N LYS A 182 -2.28 17.48 12.25
CA LYS A 182 -2.21 18.93 12.51
C LYS A 182 -0.75 19.34 12.66
N ALA A 183 -0.37 20.45 12.03
CA ALA A 183 0.97 21.00 12.19
C ALA A 183 1.29 21.24 13.67
N ALA A 184 2.53 20.93 14.07
CA ALA A 184 2.96 21.04 15.46
C ALA A 184 2.90 22.50 15.92
N PRO A 185 2.28 22.81 17.07
CA PRO A 185 2.15 24.17 17.54
C PRO A 185 3.50 24.72 17.99
N ILE A 186 3.81 25.94 17.57
CA ILE A 186 4.94 26.72 18.09
C ILE A 186 4.39 27.86 18.96
N LEU A 187 4.84 27.92 20.20
CA LEU A 187 4.59 29.04 21.09
C LEU A 187 5.60 30.13 20.72
N GLY A 188 5.14 31.11 19.94
CA GLY A 188 5.87 32.36 19.71
C GLY A 188 5.80 33.28 20.91
#